data_AF-A0A7D9LFQ4-F1
#
_entry.id   AF-A0A7D9LFQ4-F1
#
_cell.length_a   1.000
_cell.length_b   1.000
_cell.length_c   1.000
_cell.angle_alpha   90.00
_cell.angle_beta   90.00
_cell.angle_gamma   90.00
#
_symmetry.space_group_name_H-M   'P 1'
#
loop_
_entity.id
_entity.type
_entity.pdbx_description
1 polymer ?
#
loop_
_entity_poly.entity_id
_entity_poly.type
_entity_poly.pdbx_seq_one_letter_code
_entity_poly.pdbx_strand_id
1 'polypeptide(L)'
;MTIKKAWKTVNKILNRKQECREINCNHTQNGQISCPNELAEHFNNYFTDIGPKIATTIGNTDRNFTDYITKATSSFKFQTVSETKVYKLLSSLNPCKSTGIDKIRAKIILIAAPIIANSLTRIF
;
A
#
# COMPACT_ATOMS: atom_id res chain seq x y z
N MET A 1 31.05 -15.69 3.78
CA MET A 1 29.74 -16.08 4.37
C MET A 1 28.65 -15.24 3.68
N THR A 2 27.63 -15.84 3.06
CA THR A 2 26.60 -15.07 2.32
C THR A 2 25.59 -14.43 3.28
N ILE A 3 25.02 -13.27 2.92
CA ILE A 3 23.99 -12.57 3.73
C ILE A 3 22.84 -13.51 4.14
N LYS A 4 22.42 -14.42 3.25
CA LYS A 4 21.38 -15.42 3.54
C LYS A 4 21.78 -16.39 4.66
N LYS A 5 23.06 -16.80 4.73
CA LYS A 5 23.56 -17.67 5.81
C LYS A 5 23.65 -16.90 7.13
N ALA A 6 24.13 -15.65 7.11
CA ALA A 6 24.16 -14.80 8.30
C ALA A 6 22.74 -14.57 8.87
N TRP A 7 21.76 -14.28 8.03
CA TRP A 7 20.36 -14.09 8.44
C TRP A 7 19.68 -15.36 8.95
N LYS A 8 20.02 -16.53 8.41
CA LYS A 8 19.58 -17.82 8.97
C LYS A 8 20.13 -18.04 10.38
N THR A 9 21.41 -17.73 10.62
CA THR A 9 22.02 -17.84 11.94
C THR A 9 21.37 -16.89 12.95
N VAL A 10 21.17 -15.62 12.57
CA VAL A 10 20.52 -14.62 13.43
C VAL A 10 19.09 -15.04 13.78
N ASN A 11 18.29 -15.47 12.80
CA ASN A 11 16.93 -15.96 13.08
C ASN A 11 16.90 -17.18 13.99
N LYS A 12 17.92 -18.05 13.92
CA LYS A 12 18.06 -19.22 14.80
C LYS A 12 18.39 -18.83 16.24
N ILE A 13 19.29 -17.86 16.43
CA ILE A 13 19.66 -17.36 17.77
C ILE A 13 18.47 -16.63 18.40
N LEU A 14 17.74 -15.83 17.63
CA LEU A 14 16.58 -15.08 18.10
C LEU A 14 15.31 -15.95 18.22
N ASN A 15 15.40 -17.25 17.95
CA ASN A 15 14.28 -18.20 17.90
C ASN A 15 13.08 -17.66 17.11
N ARG A 16 13.34 -16.88 16.07
CA ARG A 16 12.32 -16.17 15.29
C ARG A 16 11.68 -17.15 14.33
N LYS A 17 10.71 -17.93 14.82
CA LYS A 17 9.82 -18.72 13.98
C LYS A 17 8.99 -17.74 13.15
N GLN A 18 9.03 -17.87 11.83
CA GLN A 18 8.07 -17.19 10.99
C GLN A 18 6.74 -17.92 11.20
N GLU A 19 5.97 -17.50 12.21
CA GLU A 19 4.59 -17.93 12.34
C GLU A 19 3.82 -17.26 11.21
N CYS A 20 3.67 -17.94 10.08
CA CYS A 20 2.55 -17.67 9.19
C CYS A 20 1.30 -18.07 9.99
N ARG A 21 0.72 -17.10 10.69
CA ARG A 21 -0.59 -17.27 11.32
C ARG A 21 -1.64 -17.17 10.23
N GLU A 22 -1.93 -18.29 9.59
CA GLU A 22 -3.12 -18.40 8.77
C GLU A 22 -4.33 -18.33 9.69
N ILE A 23 -5.29 -17.46 9.35
CA ILE A 23 -6.56 -17.39 10.06
C ILE A 23 -7.35 -18.62 9.65
N ASN A 24 -7.20 -19.70 10.40
CA ASN A 24 -7.84 -20.99 10.11
C ASN A 24 -9.28 -21.05 10.60
N CYS A 25 -9.68 -20.11 11.47
CA CYS A 25 -11.05 -20.00 11.93
C CYS A 25 -11.34 -18.62 12.52
N ASN A 26 -12.62 -18.27 12.56
CA ASN A 26 -13.14 -17.13 13.30
C ASN A 26 -14.23 -17.60 14.28
N HIS A 27 -14.24 -17.02 15.48
CA HIS A 27 -15.25 -17.33 16.50
C HIS A 27 -16.33 -16.25 16.46
N THR A 28 -17.57 -16.67 16.21
CA THR A 28 -18.74 -15.78 16.11
C THR A 28 -19.72 -16.11 17.23
N GLN A 29 -20.74 -15.27 17.41
CA GLN A 29 -21.83 -15.55 18.36
C GLN A 29 -22.60 -16.84 18.03
N ASN A 30 -22.54 -17.30 16.77
CA ASN A 30 -23.21 -18.50 16.27
C ASN A 30 -22.28 -19.72 16.20
N GLY A 31 -21.07 -19.63 16.78
CA GLY A 31 -20.08 -20.69 16.78
C GLY A 31 -18.85 -20.40 15.92
N GLN A 32 -18.05 -21.43 15.65
CA GLN A 32 -16.77 -21.34 14.95
C GLN A 32 -16.94 -21.57 13.45
N ILE A 33 -16.43 -20.63 12.64
CA ILE A 33 -16.34 -20.76 11.18
C ILE A 33 -14.90 -21.11 10.82
N SER A 34 -14.68 -22.28 10.20
CA SER A 34 -13.35 -22.76 9.82
C SER A 34 -13.21 -23.06 8.32
N CYS A 35 -14.32 -23.07 7.56
CA CYS A 35 -14.30 -23.25 6.11
C CYS A 35 -13.78 -21.97 5.43
N PRO A 36 -12.76 -22.02 4.56
CA PRO A 36 -12.16 -20.81 3.97
C PRO A 36 -13.14 -19.94 3.19
N ASN A 37 -14.06 -20.54 2.43
CA ASN A 37 -15.06 -19.80 1.66
C ASN A 37 -16.08 -19.11 2.57
N GLU A 38 -16.57 -19.83 3.59
CA GLU A 38 -17.50 -19.28 4.58
C GLU A 38 -16.84 -18.19 5.42
N LEU A 39 -15.54 -18.31 5.70
CA LEU A 39 -14.76 -17.31 6.41
C LEU A 39 -14.62 -16.03 5.57
N ALA A 40 -14.32 -16.17 4.28
CA ALA A 40 -14.27 -15.04 3.36
C ALA A 40 -15.63 -14.35 3.23
N GLU A 41 -16.71 -15.13 3.07
CA GLU A 41 -18.10 -14.64 3.02
C GLU A 41 -18.45 -13.90 4.32
N HIS A 42 -18.11 -14.47 5.48
CA HIS A 42 -18.36 -13.86 6.78
C HIS A 42 -17.62 -12.52 6.93
N PHE A 43 -16.35 -12.44 6.52
CA PHE A 43 -15.62 -11.17 6.53
C PHE A 43 -16.23 -10.15 5.57
N ASN A 44 -16.59 -10.57 4.36
CA ASN A 44 -17.23 -9.69 3.39
C ASN A 44 -18.54 -9.12 3.96
N ASN A 45 -19.41 -9.97 4.50
CA ASN A 45 -20.69 -9.56 5.10
C ASN A 45 -20.47 -8.66 6.31
N TYR A 46 -19.51 -8.98 7.18
CA TYR A 46 -19.21 -8.14 8.34
C TYR A 46 -18.78 -6.72 7.92
N PHE A 47 -17.80 -6.60 7.02
CA PHE A 47 -17.26 -5.29 6.65
C PHE A 47 -18.19 -4.48 5.72
N THR A 48 -19.06 -5.14 4.96
CA THR A 48 -20.09 -4.46 4.15
C THR A 48 -21.27 -3.99 4.99
N ASP A 49 -21.69 -4.78 5.99
CA ASP A 49 -22.85 -4.46 6.81
C ASP A 49 -22.57 -3.50 7.97
N ILE A 50 -21.35 -3.49 8.51
CA ILE A 50 -21.05 -2.72 9.72
C ILE A 50 -21.24 -1.22 9.51
N GLY A 51 -20.93 -0.71 8.31
CA GLY A 51 -21.14 0.69 7.95
C GLY A 51 -22.62 1.10 8.02
N PRO A 52 -23.52 0.47 7.24
CA PRO A 52 -24.95 0.71 7.32
C PRO A 52 -25.54 0.50 8.73
N LYS A 53 -25.15 -0.58 9.43
CA LYS A 53 -25.63 -0.85 10.80
C LYS A 53 -25.30 0.30 11.75
N ILE A 54 -24.06 0.77 11.75
CA ILE A 54 -23.66 1.92 12.56
C ILE A 54 -24.41 3.18 12.11
N ALA A 55 -24.53 3.42 10.80
CA ALA A 55 -25.25 4.58 10.27
C ALA A 55 -26.71 4.66 10.77
N THR A 56 -27.41 3.53 10.90
CA THR A 56 -28.78 3.51 11.46
C THR A 56 -28.87 3.89 12.93
N THR A 57 -27.78 3.74 13.70
CA THR A 57 -27.73 4.15 15.12
C THR A 57 -27.33 5.61 15.31
N ILE A 58 -26.80 6.25 14.27
CA ILE A 58 -26.49 7.68 14.29
C ILE A 58 -27.80 8.43 14.12
N GLY A 59 -28.14 9.27 15.09
CA GLY A 59 -29.33 10.11 15.03
C GLY A 59 -29.30 11.07 13.84
N ASN A 60 -30.48 11.43 13.33
CA ASN A 60 -30.59 12.47 12.32
C ASN A 60 -30.01 13.79 12.84
N THR A 61 -29.34 14.53 11.96
CA THR A 61 -28.76 15.83 12.28
C THR A 61 -29.15 16.83 11.21
N ASP A 62 -29.46 18.05 11.63
CA ASP A 62 -29.74 19.15 10.71
C ASP A 62 -28.43 19.76 10.14
N ARG A 63 -27.27 19.26 10.58
CA ARG A 63 -25.96 19.72 10.13
C ARG A 63 -25.51 18.97 8.88
N ASN A 64 -25.07 19.71 7.87
CA ASN A 64 -24.49 19.14 6.66
C ASN A 64 -22.99 18.86 6.86
N PHE A 65 -22.40 17.96 6.06
CA PHE A 65 -20.96 17.69 6.14
C PHE A 65 -20.13 18.98 5.88
N THR A 66 -20.66 19.90 5.09
CA THR A 66 -20.04 21.20 4.79
C THR A 66 -19.88 22.08 6.03
N ASP A 67 -20.73 21.91 7.04
CA ASP A 67 -20.68 22.70 8.28
C ASP A 67 -19.42 22.36 9.11
N TYR A 68 -18.82 21.20 8.84
CA TYR A 68 -17.57 20.73 9.46
C TYR A 68 -16.35 20.95 8.57
N ILE A 69 -16.55 21.35 7.30
CA ILE A 69 -15.44 21.63 6.38
C ILE A 69 -15.13 23.12 6.45
N THR A 70 -13.99 23.45 7.05
CA THR A 70 -13.40 24.78 6.90
C THR A 70 -12.83 24.89 5.49
N LYS A 71 -13.22 25.94 4.75
CA LYS A 71 -12.65 26.21 3.42
C LYS A 71 -11.13 26.28 3.51
N ALA A 72 -10.45 25.43 2.74
CA ALA A 72 -9.00 25.49 2.63
C ALA A 72 -8.57 26.86 2.12
N THR A 73 -7.67 27.52 2.86
CA THR A 73 -7.11 28.83 2.49
C THR A 73 -5.98 28.70 1.48
N SER A 74 -5.45 27.49 1.30
CA SER A 74 -4.36 27.19 0.37
C SER A 74 -4.85 26.37 -0.82
N SER A 75 -4.29 26.64 -1.98
CA SER A 75 -4.45 25.82 -3.17
C SER A 75 -3.17 25.03 -3.42
N PHE A 76 -3.29 23.73 -3.64
CA PHE A 76 -2.20 22.91 -4.14
C PHE A 76 -2.18 22.95 -5.67
N LYS A 77 -1.00 23.18 -6.25
CA LYS A 77 -0.76 23.05 -7.69
C LYS A 77 0.55 22.31 -7.90
N PHE A 78 0.59 21.40 -8.86
CA PHE A 78 1.84 20.78 -9.25
C PHE A 78 2.77 21.82 -9.87
N GLN A 79 4.04 21.77 -9.46
CA GLN A 79 5.07 22.58 -10.08
C GLN A 79 5.64 21.82 -11.28
N THR A 80 5.74 22.50 -12.41
CA THR A 80 6.42 21.96 -13.59
C THR A 80 7.88 21.66 -13.25
N VAL A 81 8.34 20.47 -13.61
CA VAL A 81 9.74 20.07 -13.47
C VAL A 81 10.47 20.23 -14.80
N SER A 82 11.79 20.44 -14.78
CA SER A 82 12.58 20.48 -16.01
C SER A 82 13.01 19.08 -16.42
N GLU A 83 13.08 18.84 -17.73
CA GLU A 83 13.57 17.57 -18.28
C GLU A 83 14.98 17.23 -17.78
N THR A 84 15.86 18.24 -17.68
CA THR A 84 17.20 18.07 -17.13
C THR A 84 17.19 17.58 -15.68
N LYS A 85 16.25 18.05 -14.86
CA LYS A 85 16.11 17.59 -13.48
C LYS A 85 15.61 16.15 -13.43
N VAL A 86 14.63 15.80 -14.25
CA VAL A 86 14.11 14.43 -14.36
C VAL A 86 15.21 13.49 -14.84
N TYR A 87 15.95 13.85 -15.90
CA TYR A 87 17.07 13.08 -16.40
C TYR A 87 18.13 12.84 -15.33
N LYS A 88 18.58 13.87 -14.62
CA LYS A 88 19.55 13.74 -13.51
C LYS A 88 19.08 12.77 -12.44
N LEU A 89 17.79 12.81 -12.07
CA LEU A 89 17.21 11.89 -11.09
C LEU A 89 17.21 10.45 -11.60
N LEU A 90 16.80 10.22 -12.86
CA LEU A 90 16.84 8.90 -13.49
C LEU A 90 18.27 8.35 -13.56
N SER A 91 19.25 9.18 -13.92
CA SER A 91 20.67 8.79 -13.96
C SER A 91 21.28 8.53 -12.58
N SER A 92 20.66 9.03 -11.50
CA SER A 92 21.13 8.81 -10.12
C SER A 92 20.58 7.53 -9.48
N LEU A 93 19.72 6.78 -10.18
CA LEU A 93 19.14 5.55 -9.68
C LEU A 93 20.23 4.49 -9.40
N ASN A 94 20.14 3.86 -8.23
CA ASN A 94 21.02 2.74 -7.89
C ASN A 94 20.61 1.48 -8.68
N PRO A 95 21.45 0.96 -9.59
CA PRO A 95 21.10 -0.16 -10.47
C PRO A 95 20.93 -1.50 -9.72
N CYS A 96 21.41 -1.60 -8.48
CA CYS A 96 21.36 -2.79 -7.64
C CYS A 96 20.13 -2.83 -6.72
N LYS A 97 19.23 -1.84 -6.80
CA LYS A 97 18.00 -1.86 -6.00
C LYS A 97 17.04 -2.95 -6.47
N SER A 98 16.29 -3.48 -5.50
CA SER A 98 15.24 -4.46 -5.75
C SER A 98 14.19 -3.92 -6.70
N THR A 99 13.66 -4.82 -7.52
CA THR A 99 12.60 -4.53 -8.49
C THR A 99 11.26 -4.35 -7.79
N GLY A 100 10.46 -3.39 -8.24
CA GLY A 100 9.10 -3.15 -7.74
C GLY A 100 8.10 -4.20 -8.23
N ILE A 101 6.82 -3.97 -7.94
CA ILE A 101 5.71 -4.84 -8.40
C ILE A 101 5.57 -4.83 -9.93
N ASP A 102 6.07 -3.79 -10.58
CA ASP A 102 6.15 -3.63 -12.04
C ASP A 102 7.14 -4.59 -12.72
N LYS A 103 7.99 -5.28 -11.94
CA LYS A 103 9.05 -6.15 -12.44
C LYS A 103 10.09 -5.43 -13.34
N ILE A 104 10.17 -4.09 -13.30
CA ILE A 104 11.12 -3.29 -14.08
C ILE A 104 12.36 -2.98 -13.23
N ARG A 105 13.52 -3.52 -13.65
CA ARG A 105 14.79 -3.27 -12.94
C ARG A 105 15.26 -1.83 -13.11
N ALA A 106 15.79 -1.22 -12.04
CA ALA A 106 16.35 0.13 -12.07
C ALA A 106 17.41 0.34 -13.17
N LYS A 107 18.19 -0.71 -13.49
CA LYS A 107 19.15 -0.69 -14.60
C LYS A 107 18.50 -0.43 -15.96
N ILE A 108 17.29 -0.95 -16.21
CA ILE A 108 16.56 -0.70 -17.46
C ILE A 108 16.12 0.77 -17.53
N ILE A 109 15.60 1.31 -16.42
CA ILE A 109 15.20 2.71 -16.32
C ILE A 109 16.39 3.64 -16.58
N LEU A 110 17.57 3.30 -16.03
CA LEU A 110 18.79 4.08 -16.21
C LEU A 110 19.28 4.10 -17.67
N ILE A 111 19.18 2.96 -18.37
CA ILE A 111 19.50 2.87 -19.81
C ILE A 111 18.49 3.67 -20.64
N ALA A 112 17.21 3.59 -20.28
CA ALA A 112 16.13 4.29 -20.98
C ALA A 112 16.04 5.78 -20.64
N ALA A 113 16.80 6.28 -19.65
CA ALA A 113 16.71 7.64 -19.14
C ALA A 113 16.73 8.74 -20.22
N PRO A 114 17.58 8.69 -21.26
CA PRO A 114 17.59 9.70 -22.33
C PRO A 114 16.29 9.75 -23.14
N ILE A 115 15.54 8.64 -23.19
CA ILE A 115 14.33 8.50 -24.01
C ILE A 115 13.09 8.85 -23.17
N ILE A 116 13.05 8.43 -21.91
CA ILE A 116 11.85 8.56 -21.07
C ILE A 116 11.80 9.87 -20.27
N ALA A 117 12.90 10.61 -20.16
CA ALA A 117 12.96 11.83 -19.34
C ALA A 117 11.94 12.89 -19.78
N ASN A 118 11.81 13.15 -21.08
CA ASN A 118 10.83 14.09 -21.61
C ASN A 118 9.39 13.65 -21.29
N SER A 119 9.05 12.39 -21.57
CA SER A 119 7.72 11.83 -21.29
C SER A 119 7.36 11.93 -19.80
N LEU A 120 8.28 11.58 -18.90
CA LEU A 120 8.08 11.66 -17.45
C LEU A 120 7.99 13.09 -16.92
N THR A 121 8.56 14.06 -17.63
CA THR A 121 8.48 15.49 -17.26
C THR A 121 7.06 16.05 -17.44
N ARG A 122 6.26 15.44 -18.32
CA ARG A 122 4.94 15.92 -18.74
C ARG A 122 3.79 15.03 -18.27
N ILE A 123 4.02 14.19 -17.28
CA ILE A 123 3.04 13.19 -16.82
C ILE A 123 1.89 13.80 -15.99
N PHE A 124 2.02 15.06 -15.56
CA PHE A 124 1.02 15.82 -14.82
C PHE A 124 0.79 17.20 -15.44
#